data_AF-A0A2J7QJY2-F1
#
_entry.id   AF-A0A2J7QJY2-F1
#
_cell.length_a   1.000
_cell.length_b   1.000
_cell.length_c   1.000
_cell.angle_alpha   90.00
_cell.angle_beta   90.00
_cell.angle_gamma   90.00
#
_symmetry.space_group_name_H-M   'P 1'
#
loop_
_entity.id
_entity.type
_entity.pdbx_description
1 polymer ?
#
loop_
_entity_poly.entity_id
_entity_poly.type
_entity_poly.pdbx_seq_one_letter_code
_entity_poly.pdbx_strand_id
1 'polypeptide(L)'
;MQSCALSLLNSSGPQMEFVYCVMSSVDGSQEGKRCSEKVGISWAAVDSCTKSTVGTTLQLMAQEETLKLAPLGLGFVPTITFNKKYSQQDQRDALQNFRGIACRYLGSPAPPGCQI
;
A
#
# COMPACT_ATOMS: atom_id res chain seq x y z
N MET A 1 -1.40 -1.32 12.29
CA MET A 1 -0.25 -2.25 12.14
C MET A 1 0.55 -1.96 10.88
N GLN A 2 -0.05 -2.03 9.68
CA GLN A 2 0.68 -1.85 8.42
C GLN A 2 1.50 -0.55 8.35
N SER A 3 0.93 0.61 8.67
CA SER A 3 1.71 1.88 8.63
C SER A 3 2.93 1.87 9.56
N CYS A 4 2.86 1.20 10.71
CA CYS A 4 4.01 1.05 11.62
C CYS A 4 5.08 0.16 11.01
N ALA A 5 4.73 -0.99 10.45
CA ALA A 5 5.68 -1.85 9.77
C ALA A 5 6.35 -1.14 8.57
N LEU A 6 5.55 -0.41 7.78
CA LEU A 6 6.05 0.39 6.66
C LEU A 6 7.03 1.49 7.11
N SER A 7 6.79 2.13 8.26
CA SER A 7 7.71 3.14 8.82
C SER A 7 9.05 2.59 9.31
N LEU A 8 9.14 1.27 9.53
CA LEU A 8 10.38 0.59 9.93
C LEU A 8 11.19 0.05 8.74
N LEU A 9 10.64 0.14 7.53
CA LEU A 9 11.22 -0.39 6.31
C LEU A 9 11.65 0.75 5.38
N ASN A 10 12.87 0.66 4.83
CA ASN A 10 13.49 1.74 4.04
C ASN A 10 13.32 1.59 2.52
N SER A 11 12.70 0.50 2.04
CA SER A 11 12.56 0.24 0.61
C SER A 11 11.20 -0.38 0.27
N SER A 12 10.74 -0.12 -0.95
CA SER A 12 9.40 -0.52 -1.41
C SER A 12 9.21 -2.04 -1.53
N GLY A 13 10.27 -2.81 -1.78
CA GLY A 13 10.19 -4.27 -1.88
C GLY A 13 9.69 -4.94 -0.60
N PRO A 14 10.45 -4.85 0.52
CA PRO A 14 10.02 -5.36 1.83
C PRO A 14 8.68 -4.78 2.30
N GLN A 15 8.41 -3.50 2.01
CA GLN A 15 7.14 -2.88 2.32
C GLN A 15 5.97 -3.59 1.63
N MET A 16 6.08 -3.86 0.33
CA MET A 16 5.06 -4.59 -0.42
C MET A 16 4.96 -6.05 0.02
N GLU A 17 6.07 -6.71 0.34
CA GLU A 17 6.06 -8.08 0.87
C GLU A 17 5.32 -8.18 2.20
N PHE A 18 5.50 -7.21 3.09
CA PHE A 18 4.79 -7.14 4.37
C PHE A 18 3.28 -6.96 4.14
N VAL A 19 2.89 -5.97 3.34
CA VAL A 19 1.48 -5.67 3.06
C VAL A 19 0.80 -6.87 2.40
N TYR A 20 1.43 -7.48 1.40
CA TYR A 20 0.92 -8.68 0.75
C TYR A 20 0.78 -9.84 1.73
N CYS A 21 1.78 -10.07 2.58
CA CYS A 21 1.74 -11.12 3.59
C CYS A 21 0.53 -10.98 4.54
N VAL A 22 0.24 -9.75 4.99
CA VAL A 22 -0.90 -9.46 5.86
C VAL A 22 -2.23 -9.59 5.10
N MET A 23 -2.35 -8.97 3.93
CA MET A 23 -3.60 -8.87 3.17
C MET A 23 -4.01 -10.16 2.44
N SER A 24 -3.07 -11.09 2.22
CA SER A 24 -3.36 -12.40 1.63
C SER A 24 -3.89 -13.42 2.65
N SER A 25 -3.90 -13.07 3.93
CA SER A 25 -4.40 -13.95 4.98
C SER A 25 -5.89 -13.72 5.27
N VAL A 26 -6.54 -14.76 5.80
CA VAL A 26 -7.96 -14.70 6.21
C VAL A 26 -8.14 -13.75 7.40
N ASP A 27 -7.17 -13.72 8.32
CA ASP A 27 -7.13 -12.78 9.44
C ASP A 27 -5.78 -12.06 9.52
N GLY A 28 -5.68 -10.96 8.77
CA GLY A 28 -4.47 -10.13 8.74
C GLY A 28 -4.07 -9.54 10.09
N SER A 29 -4.97 -9.48 11.07
CA SER A 29 -4.65 -8.94 12.39
C SER A 29 -3.73 -9.87 13.18
N GLN A 30 -3.82 -11.19 12.95
CA GLN A 30 -3.00 -12.20 13.61
C GLN A 30 -1.66 -12.43 12.91
N GLU A 31 -1.55 -12.05 11.63
CA GLU A 31 -0.35 -12.30 10.82
C GLU A 31 0.78 -11.29 11.03
N GLY A 32 0.53 -10.22 11.77
CA GLY A 32 1.50 -9.12 11.93
C GLY A 32 2.87 -9.60 12.39
N LYS A 33 2.93 -10.55 13.33
CA LYS A 33 4.19 -11.13 13.82
C LYS A 33 4.92 -11.89 12.71
N ARG A 34 4.25 -12.87 12.08
CA ARG A 34 4.86 -13.69 11.02
C ARG A 34 5.32 -12.83 9.85
N CYS A 35 4.52 -11.84 9.45
CA CYS A 35 4.87 -10.96 8.35
C CYS A 35 6.01 -10.00 8.70
N SER A 36 6.14 -9.58 9.96
CA SER A 36 7.28 -8.78 10.43
C SER A 36 8.58 -9.58 10.34
N GLU A 37 8.55 -10.83 10.82
CA GLU A 37 9.69 -11.75 10.75
C GLU A 37 10.10 -12.03 9.31
N LYS A 38 9.13 -12.22 8.41
CA LYS A 38 9.37 -12.45 6.98
C LYS A 38 10.17 -11.33 6.31
N VAL A 39 9.93 -10.08 6.71
CA VAL A 39 10.63 -8.90 6.14
C VAL A 39 11.76 -8.40 7.02
N GLY A 40 12.14 -9.15 8.06
CA GLY A 40 13.30 -8.87 8.90
C GLY A 40 13.13 -7.73 9.89
N ILE A 41 11.91 -7.39 10.32
CA ILE A 41 11.65 -6.35 11.34
C ILE A 41 11.11 -6.95 12.64
N SER A 42 11.37 -6.27 13.76
CA SER A 42 10.90 -6.70 15.08
C SER A 42 9.38 -6.49 15.22
N TRP A 43 8.65 -7.58 15.45
CA TRP A 43 7.23 -7.51 15.80
C TRP A 43 6.99 -6.65 17.05
N ALA A 44 7.87 -6.75 18.06
CA ALA A 44 7.72 -5.94 19.27
C ALA A 44 7.82 -4.43 18.97
N ALA A 45 8.67 -4.03 18.03
CA ALA A 45 8.73 -2.64 17.58
C ALA A 45 7.46 -2.22 16.82
N VAL A 46 6.92 -3.10 15.97
CA VAL A 46 5.65 -2.85 15.27
C VAL A 46 4.49 -2.71 16.26
N ASP A 47 4.35 -3.64 17.21
CA ASP A 47 3.28 -3.65 18.22
C ASP A 47 3.41 -2.51 19.23
N SER A 48 4.64 -2.10 19.58
CA SER A 48 4.85 -0.89 20.37
C SER A 48 4.42 0.36 19.61
N CYS A 49 4.78 0.46 18.32
CA CYS A 49 4.37 1.57 17.48
C CYS A 49 2.84 1.67 17.37
N THR A 50 2.13 0.56 17.15
CA THR A 50 0.65 0.58 17.03
C THR A 50 -0.07 1.08 18.28
N LYS A 51 0.57 0.96 19.46
CA LYS A 51 0.04 1.42 20.75
C LYS A 51 0.51 2.83 21.14
N SER A 52 1.36 3.44 20.33
CA SER A 52 1.98 4.74 20.58
C SER A 52 1.30 5.87 19.82
N THR A 53 1.60 7.11 20.20
CA THR A 53 1.20 8.31 19.45
C THR A 53 1.75 8.33 18.03
N VAL A 54 2.94 7.74 17.78
CA VAL A 54 3.51 7.59 16.44
C VAL A 54 2.56 6.78 15.55
N GLY A 55 2.04 5.66 16.05
CA GLY A 55 1.08 4.84 15.32
C GLY A 55 -0.19 5.60 14.97
N THR A 56 -0.73 6.39 15.93
CA THR A 56 -1.88 7.26 15.70
C THR A 56 -1.59 8.32 14.64
N THR A 57 -0.46 9.01 14.73
CA THR A 57 -0.06 10.03 13.74
C THR A 57 0.08 9.43 12.35
N LEU A 58 0.67 8.25 12.21
CA LEU A 58 0.78 7.55 10.92
C LEU A 58 -0.60 7.22 10.32
N GLN A 59 -1.59 6.85 11.13
CA GLN A 59 -2.97 6.65 10.66
C GLN A 59 -3.65 7.96 10.28
N LEU A 60 -3.45 9.03 11.06
CA LEU A 60 -3.99 10.36 10.74
C LEU A 60 -3.46 10.87 9.40
N MET A 61 -2.15 10.73 9.15
CA MET A 61 -1.55 11.10 7.86
C MET A 61 -2.15 10.30 6.70
N ALA A 62 -2.37 8.99 6.88
CA ALA A 62 -3.01 8.15 5.86
C ALA A 62 -4.47 8.55 5.61
N GLN A 63 -5.21 8.92 6.66
CA GLN A 63 -6.56 9.45 6.56
C GLN A 63 -6.58 10.78 5.80
N GLU A 64 -5.68 11.72 6.11
CA GLU A 64 -5.57 13.00 5.42
C GLU A 64 -5.30 12.81 3.92
N GLU A 65 -4.38 11.92 3.55
CA GLU A 65 -4.13 11.57 2.14
C GLU A 65 -5.36 10.94 1.48
N THR A 66 -6.08 10.08 2.18
CA THR A 66 -7.32 9.47 1.67
C THR A 66 -8.41 10.54 1.46
N LEU A 67 -8.60 11.46 2.40
CA LEU A 67 -9.63 12.50 2.32
C LEU A 67 -9.42 13.47 1.14
N LYS A 68 -8.17 13.67 0.69
CA LYS A 68 -7.90 14.45 -0.53
C LYS A 68 -8.56 13.85 -1.78
N LEU A 69 -8.84 12.55 -1.77
CA LEU A 69 -9.52 11.85 -2.86
C LEU A 69 -11.05 11.83 -2.69
N ALA A 70 -11.59 12.17 -1.52
CA ALA A 70 -13.03 12.09 -1.24
C ALA A 70 -13.91 12.88 -2.23
N PRO A 71 -13.55 14.12 -2.67
CA PRO A 71 -14.32 14.84 -3.68
C PRO A 71 -14.40 14.14 -5.04
N LEU A 72 -13.53 13.15 -5.29
CA LEU A 72 -13.44 12.38 -6.53
C LEU A 72 -14.31 11.11 -6.50
N GLY A 73 -15.12 10.92 -5.45
CA GLY A 73 -16.07 9.82 -5.33
C GLY A 73 -15.45 8.54 -4.77
N LEU A 74 -14.68 8.64 -3.68
CA LEU A 74 -14.26 7.45 -2.93
C LEU A 74 -15.48 6.65 -2.46
N GLY A 75 -15.61 5.42 -2.95
CA GLY A 75 -16.72 4.53 -2.56
C GLY A 75 -16.32 3.06 -2.38
N PHE A 76 -15.06 2.71 -2.65
CA PHE A 76 -14.62 1.31 -2.68
C PHE A 76 -13.11 1.17 -2.42
N VAL A 77 -12.73 0.07 -1.79
CA VAL A 77 -11.34 -0.36 -1.64
C VAL A 77 -11.10 -1.64 -2.47
N PRO A 78 -9.98 -1.76 -3.21
CA PRO A 78 -8.90 -0.78 -3.30
C PRO A 78 -9.24 0.42 -4.20
N THR A 79 -8.72 1.61 -3.85
CA THR A 79 -8.69 2.80 -4.72
C THR A 79 -7.27 2.99 -5.27
N ILE A 80 -7.14 3.15 -6.58
CA ILE A 80 -5.88 3.21 -7.31
C ILE A 80 -5.78 4.58 -7.99
N THR A 81 -4.64 5.25 -7.80
CA THR A 81 -4.33 6.50 -8.49
C THR A 81 -3.01 6.37 -9.24
N PHE A 82 -2.91 7.02 -10.39
CA PHE A 82 -1.67 7.11 -11.16
C PHE A 82 -1.21 8.57 -11.14
N ASN A 83 0.07 8.80 -10.81
CA ASN A 83 0.64 10.15 -10.72
C ASN A 83 -0.19 11.12 -9.84
N LYS A 84 -0.69 10.61 -8.69
CA LYS A 84 -1.53 11.35 -7.72
C LYS A 84 -2.87 11.85 -8.28
N LYS A 85 -3.33 11.32 -9.42
CA LYS A 85 -4.63 11.66 -10.02
C LYS A 85 -5.53 10.43 -10.04
N TYR A 86 -6.77 10.61 -9.59
CA TYR A 86 -7.81 9.59 -9.71
C TYR A 86 -8.54 9.74 -11.04
N SER A 87 -8.82 8.61 -11.67
CA SER A 87 -9.64 8.48 -12.86
C SER A 87 -10.51 7.25 -12.70
N GLN A 88 -11.82 7.38 -12.87
CA GLN A 88 -12.74 6.25 -12.73
C GLN A 88 -12.47 5.17 -13.80
N GLN A 89 -12.01 5.57 -14.99
CA GLN A 89 -11.60 4.64 -16.04
C GLN A 89 -10.34 3.87 -15.64
N ASP A 90 -9.29 4.57 -15.19
CA ASP A 90 -8.05 3.91 -14.75
C ASP A 90 -8.30 3.01 -13.55
N GLN A 91 -9.17 3.43 -12.62
CA GLN A 91 -9.59 2.60 -11.48
C GLN A 91 -10.20 1.28 -11.95
N ARG A 92 -11.15 1.31 -12.89
CA ARG A 92 -11.78 0.08 -13.43
C ARG A 92 -10.77 -0.79 -14.16
N ASP A 93 -9.98 -0.20 -15.03
CA ASP A 93 -9.03 -0.95 -15.87
C ASP A 93 -7.89 -1.55 -15.04
N ALA A 94 -7.41 -0.81 -14.02
CA ALA A 94 -6.31 -1.25 -13.17
C ALA A 94 -6.71 -2.39 -12.22
N LEU A 95 -7.99 -2.51 -11.87
CA LEU A 95 -8.49 -3.69 -11.15
C LEU A 95 -8.36 -4.99 -11.97
N GLN A 96 -8.38 -4.89 -13.31
CA GLN A 96 -8.25 -6.04 -14.22
C GLN A 96 -6.81 -6.22 -14.73
N ASN A 97 -6.12 -5.12 -15.04
CA ASN A 97 -4.78 -5.13 -15.60
C ASN A 97 -3.94 -3.95 -15.09
N PHE A 98 -3.61 -3.97 -13.80
CA PHE A 98 -2.77 -2.94 -13.17
C PHE A 98 -1.47 -2.70 -13.94
N ARG A 99 -0.80 -3.77 -14.37
CA ARG A 99 0.46 -3.71 -15.15
C ARG A 99 0.28 -2.91 -16.43
N GLY A 100 -0.75 -3.19 -17.22
CA GLY A 100 -1.04 -2.48 -18.47
C GLY A 100 -1.24 -1.00 -18.24
N ILE A 101 -2.04 -0.61 -17.23
CA ILE A 101 -2.29 0.80 -16.92
C ILE A 101 -1.02 1.49 -16.43
N ALA A 102 -0.27 0.86 -15.53
CA ALA A 102 1.02 1.38 -15.06
C ALA A 102 1.98 1.61 -16.23
N CYS A 103 2.06 0.67 -17.17
CA CYS A 103 2.92 0.78 -18.35
C CYS A 103 2.51 1.92 -19.29
N ARG A 104 1.24 2.32 -19.37
CA ARG A 104 0.82 3.53 -20.12
C ARG A 104 1.41 4.80 -19.54
N TYR A 105 1.63 4.83 -18.22
CA TYR A 105 2.17 5.98 -17.50
C TYR A 105 3.69 5.96 -17.35
N LEU A 106 4.33 4.82 -17.57
CA LEU A 106 5.78 4.68 -17.62
C LEU A 106 6.24 5.10 -19.03
N GLY A 107 6.97 6.21 -19.12
CA GLY A 107 7.39 6.81 -20.39
C GLY A 107 8.34 5.94 -21.23
N SER A 108 8.95 6.55 -22.24
CA SER A 108 9.90 5.87 -23.14
C SER A 108 11.36 6.06 -22.70
N PRO A 109 12.21 5.01 -22.71
CA PRO A 109 11.87 3.63 -23.07
C PRO A 109 11.10 2.92 -21.95
N ALA A 110 10.08 2.17 -22.33
CA ALA A 110 9.29 1.39 -21.39
C ALA A 110 10.16 0.25 -20.79
N PRO A 111 10.05 -0.05 -19.48
CA PRO A 111 10.77 -1.16 -18.87
C PRO A 111 10.46 -2.51 -19.55
N PRO A 112 11.32 -3.54 -19.42
CA PRO A 112 11.05 -4.87 -19.98
C PRO A 112 9.70 -5.44 -19.54
N GLY A 113 9.29 -5.15 -18.30
CA GLY A 113 7.97 -5.47 -17.77
C GLY A 113 6.81 -4.75 -18.45
N CYS A 114 7.02 -3.90 -19.44
CA CYS A 114 5.97 -3.20 -20.20
C CYS A 114 5.90 -3.62 -21.67
N GLN A 115 6.75 -4.57 -22.06
CA GLN A 115 6.69 -5.23 -23.35
C GLN A 115 5.71 -6.40 -23.20
N ILE A 116 4.51 -6.26 -23.77
CA ILE A 116 3.45 -7.27 -23.80
C ILE A 116 3.02 -7.42 -25.26
#